data_AF-A0A0C4Y748-F1
#
_entry.id   AF-A0A0C4Y748-F1
#
_cell.length_a   1.000
_cell.length_b   1.000
_cell.length_c   1.000
_cell.angle_alpha   90.00
_cell.angle_beta   90.00
_cell.angle_gamma   90.00
#
_symmetry.space_group_name_H-M   'P 1'
#
loop_
_entity.id
_entity.type
_entity.pdbx_description
1 polymer ?
#
loop_
_entity_poly.entity_id
_entity_poly.type
_entity_poly.pdbx_seq_one_letter_code
_entity_poly.pdbx_strand_id
1 'polypeptide(L)'
;MTQQAIQIAAKLYEVRDTIKRLLGDRYRERMDELGSALQKIAARKGKDVLMTAKEICSDPGMTGMEIGQIMAAAVELLEPTQ
;
A
#
# COMPACT_ATOMS: atom_id res chain seq x y z
N MET A 1 10.76 12.32 -14.98
CA MET A 1 10.57 10.96 -14.41
C MET A 1 11.31 9.96 -15.28
N THR A 2 11.95 8.95 -14.67
CA THR A 2 12.66 7.90 -15.42
C THR A 2 11.69 6.78 -15.85
N GLN A 3 12.05 6.02 -16.89
CA GLN A 3 11.25 4.86 -17.34
C GLN A 3 11.00 3.86 -16.19
N GLN A 4 12.00 3.66 -15.33
CA GLN A 4 11.88 2.78 -14.17
C GLN A 4 10.84 3.27 -13.16
N ALA A 5 10.79 4.58 -12.88
CA ALA A 5 9.79 5.14 -11.95
C ALA A 5 8.37 4.95 -12.48
N ILE A 6 8.16 5.11 -13.79
CA ILE A 6 6.86 4.89 -14.44
C ILE A 6 6.42 3.43 -14.31
N GLN A 7 7.33 2.48 -14.56
CA GLN A 7 7.02 1.05 -14.44
C GLN A 7 6.71 0.63 -13.01
N ILE A 8 7.37 1.23 -12.02
CA ILE A 8 7.08 0.96 -10.61
C ILE A 8 5.69 1.49 -10.25
N ALA A 9 5.36 2.73 -10.65
CA ALA A 9 4.04 3.31 -10.40
C ALA A 9 2.93 2.46 -11.02
N ALA A 10 3.09 2.00 -12.26
CA ALA A 10 2.13 1.12 -12.92
C ALA A 10 1.87 -0.17 -12.12
N LYS A 11 2.93 -0.83 -11.65
CA LYS A 11 2.81 -2.05 -10.81
C LYS A 11 2.10 -1.77 -9.48
N LEU A 12 2.31 -0.61 -8.88
CA LEU A 12 1.62 -0.23 -7.65
C LEU A 12 0.12 -0.07 -7.87
N TYR A 13 -0.29 0.54 -8.99
CA TYR A 13 -1.72 0.61 -9.36
C TYR A 13 -2.31 -0.77 -9.64
N GLU A 14 -1.58 -1.64 -10.35
CA GLU A 14 -2.03 -3.02 -10.60
C GLU A 14 -2.24 -3.82 -9.30
N VAL A 15 -1.36 -3.63 -8.31
CA VAL A 15 -1.50 -4.23 -6.97
C VAL A 15 -2.76 -3.69 -6.29
N ARG A 16 -2.96 -2.37 -6.26
CA ARG A 16 -4.15 -1.74 -5.68
C ARG A 16 -5.44 -2.31 -6.29
N ASP A 17 -5.52 -2.34 -7.62
CA ASP A 17 -6.71 -2.77 -8.34
C ASP A 17 -6.96 -4.28 -8.14
N THR A 18 -5.91 -5.07 -8.05
CA THR A 18 -5.99 -6.50 -7.71
C THR A 18 -6.56 -6.70 -6.31
N ILE A 19 -6.06 -5.96 -5.32
CA ILE A 19 -6.55 -6.03 -3.93
C ILE A 19 -8.00 -5.54 -3.84
N LYS A 20 -8.36 -4.47 -4.56
CA LYS A 20 -9.74 -4.00 -4.66
C LYS A 20 -10.68 -5.08 -5.18
N ARG A 21 -10.29 -5.79 -6.23
CA ARG A 21 -11.05 -6.92 -6.76
C ARG A 21 -11.15 -8.10 -5.78
N LEU A 22 -10.08 -8.41 -5.05
CA LEU A 22 -10.07 -9.54 -4.11
C LEU A 22 -10.88 -9.26 -2.84
N LEU A 23 -10.86 -8.03 -2.34
CA LEU A 23 -11.58 -7.65 -1.12
C LEU A 23 -13.04 -7.26 -1.38
N GLY A 24 -13.37 -6.81 -2.59
CA GLY A 24 -14.72 -6.37 -2.96
C GLY A 24 -15.21 -5.25 -2.05
N ASP A 25 -16.41 -5.41 -1.48
CA ASP A 25 -17.05 -4.41 -0.63
C ASP A 25 -16.24 -4.07 0.63
N ARG A 26 -15.38 -5.00 1.10
CA ARG A 26 -14.52 -4.79 2.26
C ARG A 26 -13.26 -3.97 1.95
N TYR A 27 -13.02 -3.63 0.69
CA TYR A 27 -11.82 -2.89 0.28
C TYR A 27 -11.67 -1.57 1.05
N ARG A 28 -12.74 -0.76 1.08
CA ARG A 28 -12.68 0.58 1.68
C ARG A 28 -12.37 0.51 3.18
N GLU A 29 -13.14 -0.27 3.92
CA GLU A 29 -12.92 -0.49 5.36
C GLU A 29 -11.49 -0.96 5.63
N ARG A 30 -10.99 -1.89 4.82
CA ARG A 30 -9.65 -2.44 4.98
C ARG A 30 -8.54 -1.42 4.67
N MET A 31 -8.71 -0.59 3.64
CA MET A 31 -7.75 0.46 3.33
C MET A 31 -7.76 1.57 4.38
N ASP A 32 -8.91 1.88 4.97
CA ASP A 32 -9.00 2.84 6.09
C ASP A 32 -8.27 2.31 7.33
N GLU A 33 -8.49 1.04 7.68
CA GLU A 33 -7.82 0.38 8.82
C GLU A 33 -6.30 0.36 8.64
N LEU A 34 -5.83 -0.22 7.52
CA LEU A 34 -4.40 -0.36 7.24
C LEU A 34 -3.73 0.99 6.97
N GLY A 35 -4.41 1.89 6.26
CA GLY A 35 -3.93 3.24 5.98
C GLY A 35 -3.72 4.03 7.26
N SER A 36 -4.68 4.00 8.19
CA SER A 36 -4.53 4.65 9.50
C SER A 36 -3.35 4.08 10.30
N ALA A 37 -3.20 2.75 10.32
CA ALA A 37 -2.08 2.10 11.00
C ALA A 37 -0.73 2.51 10.37
N LEU A 38 -0.65 2.50 9.04
CA LEU A 38 0.55 2.84 8.29
C LEU A 38 0.96 4.30 8.49
N GLN A 39 0.02 5.25 8.45
CA GLN A 39 0.29 6.67 8.76
C GLN A 39 0.83 6.85 10.18
N LYS A 40 0.24 6.17 11.18
CA LYS A 40 0.71 6.24 12.57
C LYS A 40 2.14 5.70 12.70
N ILE A 41 2.47 4.61 12.03
CA ILE A 41 3.82 4.03 12.06
C ILE A 41 4.81 4.97 11.35
N ALA A 42 4.46 5.49 10.18
CA ALA A 42 5.26 6.44 9.42
C ALA A 42 5.59 7.69 10.25
N ALA A 43 4.58 8.28 10.90
CA ALA A 43 4.73 9.43 11.78
C ALA A 43 5.65 9.12 12.98
N ARG A 44 5.49 7.97 13.64
CA ARG A 44 6.37 7.56 14.75
C ARG A 44 7.82 7.34 14.33
N LYS A 45 8.04 6.85 13.11
CA LYS A 45 9.38 6.60 12.56
C LYS A 45 10.01 7.84 11.91
N GLY A 46 9.25 8.92 11.70
CA GLY A 46 9.69 10.09 10.94
C GLY A 46 9.99 9.79 9.47
N LYS A 47 9.26 8.83 8.86
CA LYS A 47 9.46 8.36 7.48
C LYS A 47 8.24 8.64 6.62
N ASP A 48 8.42 8.62 5.30
CA ASP A 48 7.29 8.64 4.37
C ASP A 48 6.51 7.31 4.40
N VAL A 49 5.25 7.38 3.98
CA VAL A 49 4.30 6.26 3.99
C VAL A 49 4.79 5.10 3.10
N LEU A 50 5.33 5.40 1.92
CA LEU A 50 5.74 4.38 0.95
C LEU A 50 7.02 3.65 1.40
N MET A 51 7.99 4.38 1.96
CA MET A 51 9.18 3.80 2.58
C MET A 51 8.82 2.96 3.79
N THR A 52 7.89 3.42 4.63
CA THR A 52 7.39 2.64 5.77
C THR A 52 6.71 1.35 5.31
N ALA A 53 5.87 1.41 4.27
CA ALA A 53 5.23 0.23 3.68
C ALA A 53 6.25 -0.77 3.14
N LYS A 54 7.26 -0.29 2.40
CA LYS A 54 8.36 -1.11 1.87
C LYS A 54 9.12 -1.82 2.99
N GLU A 55 9.42 -1.12 4.08
CA GLU A 55 10.10 -1.71 5.24
C GLU A 55 9.27 -2.82 5.89
N ILE A 56 7.97 -2.59 6.08
CA ILE A 56 7.07 -3.61 6.64
C ILE A 56 7.03 -4.82 5.70
N CYS A 57 6.84 -4.60 4.39
CA CYS A 57 6.78 -5.65 3.38
C CYS A 57 8.11 -6.42 3.17
N SER A 58 9.20 -5.96 3.78
CA SER A 58 10.49 -6.68 3.74
C SER A 58 10.61 -7.77 4.80
N ASP A 59 9.62 -7.90 5.69
CA ASP A 59 9.57 -8.97 6.69
C ASP A 59 9.32 -10.33 6.00
N PRO A 60 10.22 -11.33 6.18
CA PRO A 60 10.13 -12.63 5.52
C PRO A 60 8.91 -13.46 5.95
N GLY A 61 8.24 -13.11 7.05
CA GLY A 61 7.03 -13.79 7.51
C GLY A 61 5.76 -13.38 6.76
N MET A 62 5.83 -12.36 5.90
CA MET A 62 4.66 -11.83 5.22
C MET A 62 4.22 -12.68 4.04
N THR A 63 2.90 -12.87 3.93
CA THR A 63 2.27 -13.46 2.76
C THR A 63 2.15 -12.43 1.63
N GLY A 64 2.08 -12.93 0.39
CA GLY A 64 1.85 -12.07 -0.78
C GLY A 64 0.54 -11.25 -0.69
N MET A 65 -0.48 -11.78 -0.01
CA MET A 65 -1.74 -11.08 0.22
C MET A 65 -1.57 -9.90 1.20
N GLU A 66 -0.82 -10.09 2.28
CA GLU A 66 -0.54 -9.01 3.23
C GLU A 66 0.34 -7.92 2.61
N ILE A 67 1.38 -8.32 1.86
CA ILE A 67 2.21 -7.38 1.09
C ILE A 67 1.33 -6.56 0.14
N GLY A 68 0.48 -7.23 -0.63
CA GLY A 68 -0.43 -6.56 -1.56
C GLY A 68 -1.35 -5.56 -0.85
N GLN A 69 -1.96 -5.94 0.26
CA GLN A 69 -2.84 -5.05 1.03
C GLN A 69 -2.12 -3.83 1.60
N ILE A 70 -0.90 -4.00 2.13
CA ILE A 70 -0.12 -2.88 2.69
C ILE A 70 0.32 -1.92 1.58
N MET A 71 0.77 -2.45 0.44
CA MET A 71 1.15 -1.62 -0.70
C MET A 71 -0.07 -0.91 -1.31
N ALA A 72 -1.21 -1.59 -1.41
CA ALA A 72 -2.47 -0.97 -1.84
C ALA A 72 -2.89 0.16 -0.89
N ALA A 73 -2.81 -0.06 0.43
CA ALA A 73 -3.13 0.97 1.42
C ALA A 73 -2.19 2.18 1.32
N ALA A 74 -0.88 1.94 1.09
CA ALA A 74 0.07 3.01 0.85
C ALA A 74 -0.27 3.85 -0.40
N VAL A 75 -0.68 3.20 -1.48
CA VAL A 75 -1.13 3.89 -2.71
C VAL A 75 -2.42 4.67 -2.47
N GLU A 76 -3.40 4.08 -1.78
CA GLU A 76 -4.68 4.73 -1.46
C GLU A 76 -4.50 5.99 -0.61
N LEU A 77 -3.54 5.98 0.31
CA LEU A 77 -3.20 7.16 1.13
C LEU A 77 -2.58 8.30 0.32
N LEU A 78 -1.79 7.97 -0.70
CA LEU A 78 -1.10 8.96 -1.54
C LEU A 78 -2.02 9.46 -2.66
N GLU A 79 -2.82 8.56 -3.22
CA GLU A 79 -3.70 8.78 -4.34
C GLU A 79 -5.04 8.06 -4.10
N PRO A 80 -5.95 8.67 -3.31
CA PRO A 80 -7.24 8.08 -2.99
C PRO A 80 -8.06 7.82 -4.25
N THR A 81 -8.69 6.66 -4.32
CA THR A 81 -9.69 6.38 -5.34
C THR A 81 -10.97 7.16 -5.05
N GLN A 82 -11.54 7.77 -6.08
CA GLN A 82 -12.84 8.45 -6.00
C GLN A 82 -14.01 7.45 -5.98
#